data_AF-X1QVG6-F1
#
_entry.id   AF-X1QVG6-F1
#
_cell.length_a   1.000
_cell.length_b   1.000
_cell.length_c   1.000
_cell.angle_alpha   90.00
_cell.angle_beta   90.00
_cell.angle_gamma   90.00
#
_symmetry.space_group_name_H-M   'P 1'
#
loop_
_entity.id
_entity.type
_entity.pdbx_description
1 polymer ?
#
loop_
_entity_poly.entity_id
_entity_poly.type
_entity_poly.pdbx_seq_one_letter_code
_entity_poly.pdbx_strand_id
1 'polypeptide(L)' 'MKFIPVREVKAKLSEILRDTKKDDIIITCWGKPKALLQKLEEEDLEDYIISHSRKIRESIEESW' A
#
# COMPACT_ATOMS: atom_id res chain seq x y z
N MET A 1 6.60 4.25 10.29
CA MET A 1 5.56 4.84 9.40
C MET A 1 5.82 6.33 9.18
N LYS A 2 5.81 6.80 7.93
CA LYS A 2 6.21 8.16 7.48
C LYS A 2 5.08 8.85 6.71
N PHE A 3 4.87 10.16 6.89
CA PHE A 3 3.87 10.93 6.13
C PHE A 3 4.55 11.78 5.07
N ILE A 4 4.09 11.70 3.82
CA ILE A 4 4.67 12.46 2.71
C ILE A 4 3.54 13.15 1.93
N PRO A 5 3.63 14.47 1.65
CA PRO A 5 2.64 15.17 0.84
C PRO A 5 2.73 14.73 -0.63
N VAL A 6 1.59 14.66 -1.31
CA VAL A 6 1.51 14.22 -2.72
C VAL A 6 2.42 15.00 -3.68
N ARG A 7 2.71 16.28 -3.38
CA ARG A 7 3.64 17.10 -4.16
C ARG A 7 5.07 16.56 -4.12
N GLU A 8 5.51 16.11 -2.95
CA GLU A 8 6.84 15.52 -2.77
C GLU A 8 6.91 14.13 -3.39
N VAL A 9 5.85 13.34 -3.27
CA VAL A 9 5.73 12.03 -3.94
C VAL A 9 5.91 12.18 -5.45
N LYS A 10 5.25 13.15 -6.09
CA LYS A 10 5.37 13.38 -7.53
C LYS A 10 6.79 13.75 -7.97
N ALA A 11 7.54 14.46 -7.13
CA ALA A 11 8.88 14.90 -7.46
C ALA A 11 9.95 13.82 -7.24
N LYS A 12 9.72 12.89 -6.31
CA LYS A 12 10.76 11.95 -5.81
C LYS A 12 10.27 10.51 -5.63
N LEU A 13 9.29 10.07 -6.42
CA LEU A 13 8.66 8.75 -6.25
C LEU A 13 9.69 7.61 -6.18
N SER A 14 10.68 7.58 -7.07
CA SER A 14 11.70 6.51 -7.09
C SER A 14 12.57 6.46 -5.84
N GLU A 15 12.82 7.60 -5.19
CA GLU A 15 13.54 7.65 -3.90
C GLU A 15 12.65 7.14 -2.77
N ILE A 16 11.39 7.58 -2.76
CA ILE A 16 10.38 7.16 -1.78
C ILE A 16 10.10 5.65 -1.86
N LEU A 17 10.09 5.07 -3.07
CA LEU A 17 9.98 3.61 -3.28
C LEU A 17 11.19 2.82 -2.74
N ARG A 18 12.35 3.46 -2.55
CA ARG A 18 13.48 2.82 -1.86
C ARG A 18 13.33 2.89 -0.35
N ASP A 19 12.69 3.94 0.15
CA ASP A 19 12.40 4.15 1.57
C ASP A 19 11.34 3.18 2.12
N THR A 20 10.40 2.69 1.29
CA THR A 20 9.39 1.70 1.72
C THR A 20 10.00 0.41 2.25
N LYS A 21 11.26 0.12 1.92
CA LYS A 21 12.00 -1.02 2.50
C LYS A 21 12.18 -0.93 4.02
N LYS A 22 12.05 0.26 4.60
CA LYS A 22 12.29 0.54 6.02
C LYS A 22 10.99 0.82 6.79
N ASP A 23 10.04 1.50 6.16
CA ASP A 23 8.84 2.00 6.82
C ASP A 23 7.67 2.13 5.84
N ASP A 24 6.45 1.89 6.33
CA ASP A 24 5.23 2.24 5.63
C ASP A 24 5.10 3.75 5.43
N ILE A 25 4.57 4.16 4.27
CA ILE A 25 4.46 5.57 3.88
C ILE A 25 2.99 5.93 3.63
N ILE A 26 2.48 6.89 4.42
CA ILE A 26 1.18 7.50 4.18
C ILE A 26 1.34 8.71 3.28
N ILE A 27 0.70 8.67 2.12
CA ILE A 27 0.61 9.80 1.21
C ILE A 27 -0.54 10.70 1.65
N THR A 28 -0.26 11.98 1.82
CA THR A 28 -1.26 12.98 2.21
C THR A 28 -1.62 13.94 1.09
N CYS A 29 -2.87 14.38 1.08
CA CYS A 29 -3.34 15.49 0.27
C CYS A 29 -3.96 16.53 1.21
N TRP A 30 -3.38 17.75 1.23
CA TRP A 30 -3.83 18.86 2.06
C TRP A 30 -3.86 18.49 3.56
N GLY A 31 -2.79 17.80 4.01
CA GLY A 31 -2.63 17.33 5.39
C GLY A 31 -3.46 16.10 5.74
N LYS A 32 -4.35 15.61 4.86
CA LYS A 32 -5.21 14.45 5.12
C LYS A 32 -4.63 13.19 4.46
N PRO A 33 -4.63 12.02 5.13
CA PRO A 33 -4.25 10.74 4.53
C PRO A 33 -5.08 10.41 3.30
N LYS A 34 -4.44 9.94 2.23
CA LYS A 34 -5.13 9.54 1.00
C LYS A 34 -4.67 8.24 0.38
N ALA A 35 -3.43 7.83 0.58
CA ALA A 35 -2.98 6.52 0.14
C ALA A 35 -1.92 5.97 1.11
N LEU A 36 -1.75 4.65 1.07
CA LEU A 36 -0.70 3.93 1.76
C LEU A 36 0.23 3.35 0.69
N LEU A 37 1.53 3.50 0.90
CA LEU A 37 2.58 2.86 0.13
C LEU A 37 3.36 2.00 1.12
N GLN A 38 3.17 0.70 1.02
CA GLN A 38 3.84 -0.31 1.83
C GLN A 38 4.69 -1.18 0.93
N LYS A 39 5.74 -1.78 1.50
CA LYS A 39 6.49 -2.83 0.82
C LYS A 39 5.64 -4.09 0.77
N LEU A 40 5.64 -4.77 -0.36
CA LEU A 40 5.08 -6.12 -0.49
C LEU A 40 6.20 -7.00 -1.05
N GLU A 41 6.47 -8.12 -0.39
CA GLU A 41 7.25 -9.20 -0.98
C GLU A 41 6.33 -10.11 -1.80
N GLU A 42 6.92 -10.92 -2.68
CA GLU A 42 6.17 -11.81 -3.57
C GLU A 42 5.32 -12.83 -2.79
N GLU A 43 5.85 -13.28 -1.64
CA GLU A 43 5.18 -14.17 -0.69
C GLU A 43 3.98 -13.49 0.02
N ASP A 44 4.02 -12.17 0.22
CA ASP A 44 2.99 -11.41 0.94
C ASP A 44 1.84 -10.95 0.03
N LEU A 45 2.05 -10.97 -1.29
CA LEU A 45 1.14 -10.37 -2.25
C LEU A 45 -0.21 -11.12 -2.31
N GLU A 46 -0.16 -12.45 -2.31
CA GLU A 46 -1.34 -13.30 -2.39
C GLU A 46 -2.23 -13.10 -1.16
N ASP A 47 -1.64 -13.18 0.03
CA ASP A 47 -2.33 -12.92 1.31
C ASP A 47 -2.88 -11.50 1.39
N TYR A 48 -2.15 -10.50 0.89
CA TYR A 48 -2.63 -9.12 0.84
C TYR A 48 -3.86 -8.99 -0.06
N ILE A 49 -3.84 -9.58 -1.26
CA ILE A 49 -4.96 -9.54 -2.20
C ILE A 49 -6.18 -10.25 -1.64
N ILE A 50 -6.01 -11.45 -1.07
CA ILE A 50 -7.12 -12.22 -0.47
C ILE A 50 -7.73 -11.45 0.70
N SER A 51 -6.90 -10.89 1.60
CA SER A 51 -7.41 -10.17 2.78
C SER A 51 -8.18 -8.88 2.44
N HIS A 52 -7.81 -8.19 1.35
CA HIS A 52 -8.37 -6.89 0.98
C HIS A 52 -9.40 -6.94 -0.17
N SER A 53 -9.52 -8.05 -0.88
CA SER A 53 -10.50 -8.23 -1.95
C SER A 53 -11.73 -8.97 -1.46
N ARG A 54 -12.81 -8.22 -1.25
CA ARG A 54 -14.12 -8.78 -0.87
C ARG A 54 -14.58 -9.88 -1.83
N LYS A 55 -14.44 -9.65 -3.14
CA LYS A 55 -14.86 -10.60 -4.18
C LYS A 55 -14.10 -11.93 -4.11
N ILE A 56 -12.80 -11.89 -3.84
CA ILE A 56 -11.99 -13.11 -3.73
C ILE A 56 -12.37 -13.87 -2.46
N ARG A 57 -12.61 -13.17 -1.35
CA ARG A 57 -13.09 -13.80 -0.10
C ARG A 57 -14.42 -14.52 -0.29
N GLU A 58 -15.39 -13.85 -0.92
CA GLU A 58 -16.71 -14.43 -1.21
C GLU A 58 -16.58 -15.67 -2.12
N SER A 59 -15.72 -15.63 -3.13
CA SER A 59 -15.49 -16.78 -4.04
C SER A 59 -14.83 -17.97 -3.36
N ILE A 60 -13.96 -17.75 -2.36
CA ILE A 60 -13.36 -18.83 -1.58
C ILE A 60 -14.43 -19.44 -0.69
N GLU A 61 -15.20 -18.63 0.06
CA GLU A 61 -16.26 -19.10 0.97
C GLU A 61 -17.34 -19.94 0.25
N GLU A 62 -17.67 -19.62 -1.01
CA GLU A 62 -18.63 -20.42 -1.80
C GLU A 62 -18.09 -21.76 -2.32
N SER A 63 -16.76 -21.95 -2.31
CA SER A 63 -16.10 -23.16 -2.82
C SER A 63 -15.75 -24.19 -1.73
N TRP A 64 -16.07 -23.89 -0.47
CA TRP A 64 -15.92 -24.79 0.70
C TRP A 64 -17.28 -25.37 1.13
#